data_AF-A0A524D508-F1
#
_entry.id   AF-A0A524D508-F1
#
_cell.length_a   1.000
_cell.length_b   1.000
_cell.length_c   1.000
_cell.angle_alpha   90.00
_cell.angle_beta   90.00
_cell.angle_gamma   90.00
#
_symmetry.space_group_name_H-M   'P 1'
#
loop_
_entity.id
_entity.type
_entity.pdbx_description
1 polymer ?
#
loop_
_entity_poly.entity_id
_entity_poly.type
_entity_poly.pdbx_seq_one_letter_code
_entity_poly.pdbx_strand_id
1 'polypeptide(L)'
;MSRNLTLIDEIDVNLAEKLKDVEIFTIDDLARSNIEILETIPGIEHNFAEQIIAKATEFLKEKERPVREKKIDITSKYSMKTTAQRASEEKEK
;
A
#
# COMPACT_ATOMS: atom_id res chain seq x y z
N MET A 1 10.33 -5.66 -8.91
CA MET A 1 9.47 -5.06 -9.94
C MET A 1 9.64 -3.56 -9.81
N SER A 2 10.35 -2.93 -10.75
CA SER A 2 10.52 -1.48 -10.81
C SER A 2 9.18 -0.82 -11.09
N ARG A 3 8.83 0.23 -10.33
CA ARG A 3 7.55 0.92 -10.45
C ARG A 3 7.72 2.24 -11.21
N ASN A 4 6.79 2.51 -12.11
CA ASN A 4 6.79 3.72 -12.93
C ASN A 4 6.53 4.97 -12.09
N LEU A 5 7.27 6.05 -12.39
CA LEU A 5 7.18 7.34 -11.69
C LEU A 5 5.78 7.98 -11.81
N THR A 6 5.09 7.79 -12.93
CA THR A 6 3.75 8.36 -13.21
C THR A 6 2.62 7.78 -12.36
N LEU A 7 2.93 6.88 -11.42
CA LEU A 7 1.94 6.36 -10.45
C LEU A 7 1.73 7.32 -9.27
N ILE A 8 2.58 8.33 -9.12
CA ILE A 8 2.41 9.41 -8.15
C ILE A 8 1.64 10.53 -8.84
N ASP A 9 0.50 10.94 -8.29
CA ASP A 9 -0.42 11.93 -8.88
C ASP A 9 0.22 13.31 -9.17
N GLU A 10 1.38 13.60 -8.59
CA GLU A 10 2.13 14.85 -8.79
C GLU A 10 3.21 14.74 -9.87
N ILE A 11 3.43 13.56 -10.45
CA ILE A 11 4.43 13.34 -11.47
C ILE A 11 3.76 13.17 -12.84
N ASP A 12 3.74 14.28 -13.57
CA ASP A 12 3.38 14.28 -14.99
C ASP A 12 4.43 13.58 -15.86
N VAL A 13 4.04 13.21 -17.07
CA VAL A 13 4.94 12.59 -18.07
C VAL A 13 6.17 13.46 -18.33
N ASN A 14 5.99 14.78 -18.42
CA ASN A 14 7.09 15.74 -18.64
C ASN A 14 8.06 15.77 -17.45
N LEU A 15 7.55 15.63 -16.22
CA LEU A 15 8.39 15.58 -15.03
C LEU A 15 9.12 14.23 -14.96
N ALA A 16 8.45 13.13 -15.29
CA ALA A 16 9.07 11.81 -15.38
C ALA A 16 10.18 11.75 -16.43
N GLU A 17 10.10 12.49 -17.53
CA GLU A 17 11.19 12.61 -18.49
C GLU A 17 12.39 13.37 -17.91
N LYS A 18 12.15 14.52 -17.27
CA LYS A 18 13.22 15.28 -16.59
C LYS A 18 13.91 14.49 -15.48
N LEU A 19 13.18 13.62 -14.78
CA LEU A 19 13.75 12.73 -13.76
C LEU A 19 14.68 11.68 -14.38
N LYS A 20 14.43 11.23 -15.62
CA LYS A 20 15.35 10.32 -16.33
C LYS A 20 16.67 11.00 -16.69
N ASP A 21 16.65 12.31 -16.95
CA ASP A 21 17.86 13.08 -17.25
C ASP A 21 18.84 13.13 -16.06
N VAL A 22 18.34 12.96 -14.84
CA VAL A 22 19.14 12.83 -13.60
C VAL A 22 19.24 11.39 -13.10
N GLU A 23 19.09 10.42 -14.01
CA GLU A 23 19.22 8.98 -13.73
C GLU A 23 18.20 8.40 -12.73
N ILE A 24 17.05 9.07 -12.54
CA ILE A 24 15.95 8.58 -11.71
C ILE A 24 14.90 7.92 -12.62
N PHE A 25 14.81 6.60 -12.56
CA PHE A 25 13.93 5.82 -13.44
C PHE A 25 12.70 5.26 -12.73
N THR A 26 12.77 5.07 -11.41
CA THR A 26 11.73 4.37 -10.64
C THR A 26 11.33 5.11 -9.36
N ILE A 27 10.16 4.78 -8.81
CA ILE A 27 9.69 5.32 -7.52
C ILE A 27 10.69 5.01 -6.38
N ASP A 28 11.30 3.83 -6.42
CA ASP A 28 12.32 3.43 -5.44
C ASP A 28 13.56 4.32 -5.51
N ASP A 29 14.00 4.67 -6.72
CA ASP A 29 15.14 5.59 -6.93
C ASP A 29 14.78 6.99 -6.45
N LEU A 30 13.58 7.46 -6.77
CA LEU A 30 13.08 8.77 -6.35
C LEU A 30 12.99 8.89 -4.82
N ALA A 31 12.46 7.88 -4.14
CA ALA A 31 12.34 7.86 -2.68
C ALA A 31 13.71 7.82 -1.96
N ARG A 32 14.76 7.36 -2.64
CA ARG A 32 16.14 7.28 -2.13
C ARG A 32 17.02 8.42 -2.63
N SER A 33 16.53 9.23 -3.57
CA SER A 33 17.28 10.33 -4.15
C SER A 33 17.44 11.48 -3.15
N ASN A 34 18.49 12.27 -3.34
CA ASN A 34 18.69 13.50 -2.58
C ASN A 34 17.93 14.66 -3.21
N ILE A 35 17.41 15.55 -2.37
CA ILE A 35 16.72 16.78 -2.78
C ILE A 35 17.61 17.63 -3.69
N GLU A 36 18.91 17.71 -3.39
CA GLU A 36 19.91 18.45 -4.17
C GLU A 36 19.95 18.02 -5.65
N ILE A 37 19.72 16.74 -5.94
CA ILE A 37 19.69 16.22 -7.32
C ILE A 37 18.44 16.73 -8.03
N LEU A 38 17.29 16.75 -7.34
CA LEU A 38 16.04 17.24 -7.89
C LEU A 38 16.06 18.75 -8.12
N GLU A 39 16.78 19.50 -7.29
CA GLU A 39 16.99 20.95 -7.48
C GLU A 39 17.82 21.28 -8.73
N THR A 40 18.65 20.36 -9.21
CA THR A 40 19.36 20.57 -10.49
C THR A 40 18.41 20.59 -11.69
N ILE A 41 17.19 20.08 -11.53
CA ILE A 41 16.19 20.05 -12.60
C ILE A 41 15.54 21.43 -12.73
N PRO A 42 15.62 22.07 -13.91
CA PRO A 42 15.00 23.37 -14.13
C PRO A 42 13.48 23.31 -13.98
N GLY A 43 12.98 24.11 -13.04
CA GLY A 43 11.55 24.22 -12.70
C GLY A 43 11.10 23.38 -11.51
N ILE A 44 12.02 22.72 -10.79
CA ILE A 44 11.73 22.08 -9.51
C ILE A 44 12.22 22.98 -8.39
N GLU A 45 11.30 23.39 -7.51
CA GLU A 45 11.63 24.09 -6.28
C GLU A 45 11.90 23.10 -5.14
N HIS A 46 12.71 23.49 -4.16
CA HIS A 46 13.04 22.68 -2.98
C HIS A 46 11.80 22.05 -2.32
N ASN A 47 10.76 22.87 -2.09
CA ASN A 47 9.51 22.43 -1.47
C ASN A 47 8.80 21.36 -2.30
N PHE A 48 8.87 21.46 -3.64
CA PHE A 48 8.25 20.50 -4.54
C PHE A 48 9.03 19.18 -4.58
N ALA A 49 10.37 19.26 -4.56
CA ALA A 49 11.24 18.10 -4.44
C ALA A 49 10.97 17.32 -3.15
N GLU A 50 10.85 18.01 -2.00
CA GLU A 50 10.51 17.38 -0.73
C GLU A 50 9.15 16.65 -0.77
N GLN A 51 8.14 17.30 -1.34
CA GLN A 51 6.80 16.72 -1.46
C GLN A 51 6.82 15.43 -2.30
N ILE A 52 7.51 15.45 -3.45
CA ILE A 52 7.60 14.31 -4.34
C ILE A 52 8.31 13.13 -3.66
N ILE A 53 9.42 13.38 -2.96
CA ILE A 53 10.14 12.33 -2.20
C ILE A 53 9.25 11.76 -1.09
N ALA A 54 8.55 12.64 -0.35
CA ALA A 54 7.64 12.21 0.70
C ALA A 54 6.53 11.31 0.17
N LYS A 55 5.91 11.67 -0.97
CA LYS A 55 4.89 10.85 -1.63
C LYS A 55 5.44 9.54 -2.17
N ALA A 56 6.63 9.55 -2.78
CA ALA A 56 7.28 8.33 -3.23
C ALA A 56 7.52 7.37 -2.05
N THR A 57 7.96 7.90 -0.91
CA THR A 57 8.18 7.13 0.32
C THR A 57 6.87 6.59 0.91
N GLU A 58 5.82 7.41 0.94
CA GLU A 58 4.49 7.01 1.41
C GLU A 58 3.89 5.90 0.54
N PHE A 59 4.01 6.02 -0.78
CA PHE A 59 3.53 5.03 -1.74
C PHE A 59 4.22 3.67 -1.56
N LEU A 60 5.52 3.67 -1.23
CA LEU A 60 6.26 2.45 -0.89
C LEU A 60 5.75 1.85 0.43
N LYS A 61 5.56 2.68 1.46
CA LYS A 61 5.06 2.26 2.79
C LYS A 61 3.64 1.70 2.75
N GLU A 62 2.71 2.30 2.00
CA GLU A 62 1.33 1.81 1.94
C GLU A 62 1.23 0.38 1.38
N LYS A 63 2.11 0.05 0.43
CA LYS A 63 2.14 -1.27 -0.22
C LYS A 63 2.85 -2.34 0.63
N GLU A 64 3.71 -1.94 1.56
CA GLU A 64 4.34 -2.85 2.53
C GLU A 64 3.45 -3.21 3.71
N ARG A 65 2.37 -2.46 3.96
CA ARG A 65 1.44 -2.84 5.02
C ARG A 65 0.82 -4.19 4.63
N PRO A 66 1.04 -5.28 5.39
CA PRO A 66 0.22 -6.46 5.20
C PRO A 66 -1.21 -5.98 5.41
N VAL A 67 -2.05 -6.20 4.40
CA VAL A 67 -3.49 -6.02 4.53
C VAL A 67 -3.87 -6.87 5.73
N ARG A 68 -4.06 -6.25 6.90
CA ARG A 68 -4.72 -6.91 8.02
C ARG A 68 -6.09 -7.23 7.47
N GLU A 69 -6.30 -8.48 7.09
CA GLU A 69 -7.59 -9.00 6.68
C GLU A 69 -8.59 -8.44 7.70
N LYS A 70 -9.49 -7.56 7.22
CA LYS A 70 -10.62 -7.14 8.03
C LYS A 70 -11.24 -8.43 8.50
N LYS A 71 -11.19 -8.68 9.81
CA LYS A 71 -11.89 -9.79 10.43
C LYS A 71 -13.33 -9.70 9.95
N ILE A 72 -13.67 -10.55 8.99
CA ILE A 72 -15.04 -10.77 8.62
C ILE A 72 -15.58 -11.48 9.85
N ASP A 73 -16.32 -10.75 10.69
CA ASP A 73 -17.12 -11.39 11.72
C ASP A 73 -18.13 -12.28 10.97
N ILE A 74 -17.77 -13.55 10.81
CA ILE A 74 -18.69 -14.58 10.34
C ILE A 74 -19.70 -14.75 11.47
N THR A 75 -20.69 -13.87 11.49
CA THR A 75 -21.88 -14.07 12.31
C THR A 75 -22.69 -15.18 11.66
N SER A 76 -22.26 -16.43 11.89
CA SER A 76 -23.05 -17.61 11.54
C SER A 76 -24.36 -17.58 12.33
N LYS A 77 -25.38 -16.92 11.76
CA LYS A 77 -26.75 -16.86 12.27
C LYS A 77 -27.53 -18.18 12.10
N TYR A 78 -26.85 -19.25 11.69
CA TYR A 78 -27.42 -20.59 11.53
C TYR A 78 -26.47 -21.63 12.13
N SER A 79 -26.35 -21.64 13.45
CA SER A 79 -26.04 -22.89 14.16
C SER A 79 -27.38 -23.52 14.50
N MET A 80 -27.77 -24.53 13.73
CA MET A 80 -29.02 -25.24 13.88
C MET A 80 -29.16 -25.71 15.34
N LYS A 81 -30.26 -25.32 16.00
CA LYS A 81 -30.71 -25.99 17.21
C LYS A 81 -31.16 -27.40 16.83
N THR A 82 -30.24 -28.36 16.83
CA THR A 82 -30.59 -29.77 16.66
C THR A 82 -30.97 -30.33 18.02
N THR A 83 -32.27 -30.48 18.20
CA THR A 83 -32.97 -31.09 19.32
C THR A 83 -32.40 -32.47 19.65
N ALA A 84 -31.64 -32.59 20.74
CA ALA A 84 -31.39 -33.89 21.36
C ALA A 84 -32.56 -34.21 22.33
N GLN A 85 -33.71 -34.59 21.75
CA GLN A 85 -34.78 -35.28 22.46
C GLN A 85 -34.88 -36.70 21.92
N ARG A 86 -34.44 -37.66 22.74
CA ARG A 86 -34.92 -39.06 22.89
C ARG A 86 -33.97 -39.71 23.91
N ALA A 87 -34.37 -39.82 25.18
CA ALA A 87 -35.32 -40.79 25.72
C ALA A 87 -34.78 -42.23 25.60
N SER A 88 -34.14 -42.68 26.69
CA SER A 88 -33.91 -44.06 27.15
C SER A 88 -33.08 -43.91 28.43
N GLU A 89 -33.66 -43.63 29.59
CA GLU A 89 -34.49 -44.54 30.37
C GLU A 89 -33.78 -45.89 30.57
N GLU A 90 -33.44 -46.14 31.84
CA GLU A 90 -33.36 -47.47 32.47
C GLU A 90 -32.34 -48.50 31.96
N LYS A 91 -31.26 -48.70 32.72
CA LYS A 91 -31.24 -49.78 33.72
C LYS A 91 -29.94 -49.84 34.53
N GLU A 92 -30.15 -49.89 35.84
CA GLU A 92 -29.27 -50.52 36.83
C GLU A 92 -28.85 -51.93 36.38
N LYS A 93 -27.57 -52.25 36.50
CA LYS A 93 -27.09 -53.38 37.31
C LYS A 93 -25.59 -53.34 37.51
#